data_AF-A0A930Y2D5-F1
#
_entry.id   AF-A0A930Y2D5-F1
#
_cell.length_a   1.000
_cell.length_b   1.000
_cell.length_c   1.000
_cell.angle_alpha   90.00
_cell.angle_beta   90.00
_cell.angle_gamma   90.00
#
_symmetry.space_group_name_H-M   'P 1'
#
loop_
_entity.id
_entity.type
_entity.pdbx_description
1 polymer ?
#
loop_
_entity_poly.entity_id
_entity_poly.type
_entity_poly.pdbx_seq_one_letter_code
_entity_poly.pdbx_strand_id
1 'polypeptide(L)'
;MSDSARAFSDSQKKAFVLAFLRAIMLNDRTLGQDEMEHLYRIFSRLSIESSERQEVVYRATLEPHGIIDDIPISSMDQKVKEQLLIEIFSYLDTALGRKVVLDDIRKGFSDDQISSLQQEGQRRNSNFRYFKEKEAEMRKKYDGSDADQTEISDEGFWSKIKGVAKKASKGTLRMILVLWYCFRDPETPSKIKAALAVPLLYFINPIDAILDFIPFVGLADDASVIAAAVSLFVFYIKKHHYRQADETLSEWFGDEYEGTDESKESDVADETVEEIGRIFSYADTDRKAFEEKRRSETNHPMRITLNKIIDHLRHIADTYRI
;
A
#
# COMPACT_ATOMS: atom_id res chain seq x y z
N MET A 1 11.70 3.11 -3.54
CA MET A 1 12.34 2.95 -4.87
C MET A 1 11.73 1.72 -5.55
N SER A 2 11.35 1.81 -6.82
CA SER A 2 11.65 2.96 -7.68
C SER A 2 10.80 3.06 -8.93
N ASP A 3 10.73 4.31 -9.39
CA ASP A 3 10.83 4.77 -10.77
C ASP A 3 11.44 3.79 -11.79
N SER A 4 12.25 2.81 -11.38
CA SER A 4 12.78 1.74 -12.21
C SER A 4 11.73 1.01 -13.04
N ALA A 5 10.57 0.66 -12.47
CA ALA A 5 9.49 -0.04 -13.18
C ALA A 5 8.63 0.94 -14.02
N ARG A 6 8.47 2.18 -13.55
CA ARG A 6 7.82 3.27 -14.31
C ARG A 6 8.66 3.74 -15.51
N ALA A 7 9.97 3.56 -15.45
CA ALA A 7 10.93 3.90 -16.50
C ALA A 7 10.96 2.90 -17.67
N PHE A 8 10.12 1.86 -17.64
CA PHE A 8 9.97 0.94 -18.77
C PHE A 8 9.25 1.64 -19.94
N SER A 9 9.66 1.33 -21.17
CA SER A 9 8.91 1.73 -22.36
C SER A 9 7.55 1.02 -22.40
N ASP A 10 6.61 1.56 -23.17
CA ASP A 10 5.28 0.93 -23.32
C ASP A 10 5.38 -0.51 -23.84
N SER A 11 6.32 -0.78 -24.76
CA SER A 11 6.60 -2.13 -25.24
C SER A 11 7.10 -3.07 -24.13
N GLN A 12 7.95 -2.58 -23.22
CA GLN A 12 8.45 -3.35 -22.08
C GLN A 12 7.34 -3.61 -21.06
N LYS A 13 6.51 -2.60 -20.77
CA LYS A 13 5.34 -2.70 -19.88
C LYS A 13 4.35 -3.74 -20.39
N LYS A 14 4.04 -3.72 -21.68
CA LYS A 14 3.17 -4.73 -22.32
C LYS A 14 3.76 -6.12 -22.23
N ALA A 15 5.02 -6.30 -22.60
CA ALA A 15 5.70 -7.59 -22.52
C ALA A 15 5.73 -8.14 -21.09
N PHE A 16 5.96 -7.26 -20.10
CA PHE A 16 5.92 -7.59 -18.68
C PHE A 16 4.56 -8.18 -18.28
N VAL A 17 3.47 -7.45 -18.56
CA VAL A 17 2.11 -7.83 -18.17
C VAL A 17 1.73 -9.17 -18.80
N LEU A 18 2.03 -9.37 -20.08
CA LEU A 18 1.73 -10.63 -20.76
C LEU A 18 2.57 -11.79 -20.19
N ALA A 19 3.85 -11.56 -19.88
CA ALA A 19 4.72 -12.58 -19.28
C ALA A 19 4.25 -12.96 -17.88
N PHE A 20 3.78 -11.98 -17.10
CA PHE A 20 3.14 -12.22 -15.81
C PHE A 20 1.89 -13.08 -15.95
N LEU A 21 0.97 -12.71 -16.86
CA LEU A 21 -0.23 -13.50 -17.14
C LEU A 21 0.10 -14.92 -17.57
N ARG A 22 1.12 -15.12 -18.42
CA ARG A 22 1.61 -16.46 -18.78
C ARG A 22 2.12 -17.25 -17.57
N ALA A 23 2.77 -16.58 -16.63
CA ALA A 23 3.23 -17.21 -15.40
C ALA A 23 2.08 -17.52 -14.43
N ILE A 24 0.92 -16.86 -14.54
CA ILE A 24 -0.21 -17.07 -13.61
C ILE A 24 -1.42 -17.83 -14.15
N MET A 25 -1.65 -17.80 -15.46
CA MET A 25 -2.79 -18.42 -16.13
C MET A 25 -2.37 -19.75 -16.76
N LEU A 26 -2.20 -20.80 -15.95
CA LEU A 26 -2.03 -22.16 -16.49
C LEU A 26 -3.40 -22.86 -16.56
N ASN A 27 -3.69 -23.49 -17.71
CA ASN A 27 -4.88 -24.30 -18.00
C ASN A 27 -6.18 -23.53 -18.32
N ASP A 28 -6.10 -22.42 -19.04
CA ASP A 28 -7.25 -21.80 -19.76
C ASP A 28 -8.41 -21.35 -18.87
N ARG A 29 -8.15 -21.25 -17.58
CA ARG A 29 -9.09 -20.68 -16.63
C ARG A 29 -9.07 -19.17 -16.76
N THR A 30 -10.24 -18.56 -16.68
CA THR A 30 -10.38 -17.11 -16.51
C THR A 30 -9.70 -16.67 -15.22
N LEU A 31 -9.13 -15.46 -15.21
CA LEU A 31 -8.56 -14.85 -14.00
C LEU A 31 -9.57 -14.86 -12.86
N GLY A 32 -9.20 -15.47 -11.73
CA GLY A 32 -9.92 -15.36 -10.48
C GLY A 32 -9.83 -13.95 -9.87
N GLN A 33 -10.52 -13.76 -8.76
CA GLN A 33 -10.56 -12.47 -8.06
C GLN A 33 -9.16 -12.01 -7.61
N ASP A 34 -8.40 -12.88 -6.93
CA ASP A 34 -7.05 -12.55 -6.43
C ASP A 34 -6.06 -12.28 -7.57
N GLU A 35 -6.22 -12.99 -8.70
CA GLU A 35 -5.39 -12.80 -9.89
C GLU A 35 -5.66 -11.45 -10.56
N MET A 36 -6.95 -11.07 -10.64
CA MET A 36 -7.32 -9.73 -11.11
C MET A 36 -6.82 -8.64 -10.17
N GLU A 37 -6.97 -8.80 -8.85
CA GLU A 37 -6.45 -7.84 -7.89
C GLU A 37 -4.94 -7.64 -8.08
N HIS A 38 -4.20 -8.73 -8.21
CA HIS A 38 -2.76 -8.66 -8.43
C HIS A 38 -2.39 -8.01 -9.77
N LEU A 39 -3.16 -8.27 -10.83
CA LEU A 39 -2.97 -7.61 -12.12
C LEU A 39 -3.16 -6.09 -12.02
N TYR A 40 -4.14 -5.62 -11.24
CA TYR A 40 -4.34 -4.18 -11.01
C TYR A 40 -3.24 -3.54 -10.16
N ARG A 41 -2.62 -4.29 -9.24
CA ARG A 41 -1.40 -3.85 -8.54
C ARG A 41 -0.26 -3.60 -9.54
N ILE A 42 -0.05 -4.53 -10.47
CA ILE A 42 0.95 -4.38 -11.54
C ILE A 42 0.64 -3.16 -12.41
N PHE A 43 -0.63 -2.98 -12.80
CA PHE A 43 -1.04 -1.82 -13.59
C PHE A 43 -0.77 -0.49 -12.88
N SER A 44 -1.04 -0.42 -11.57
CA SER A 44 -0.74 0.74 -10.73
C SER A 44 0.75 1.06 -10.69
N ARG A 45 1.61 0.05 -10.53
CA ARG A 45 3.07 0.24 -10.44
C ARG A 45 3.72 0.61 -11.76
N LEU A 46 3.27 0.01 -12.87
CA LEU A 46 3.78 0.29 -14.21
C LEU A 46 3.14 1.52 -14.87
N SER A 47 2.12 2.11 -14.22
CA SER A 47 1.30 3.19 -14.79
C SER A 47 0.79 2.82 -16.19
N ILE A 48 0.07 1.71 -16.29
CA ILE A 48 -0.52 1.26 -17.57
C ILE A 48 -1.75 2.11 -17.89
N GLU A 49 -1.81 2.60 -19.12
CA GLU A 49 -2.92 3.43 -19.62
C GLU A 49 -4.25 2.67 -19.68
N SER A 50 -5.36 3.39 -19.50
CA SER A 50 -6.70 2.78 -19.35
C SER A 50 -7.11 1.88 -20.51
N SER A 51 -6.84 2.30 -21.76
CA SER A 51 -7.17 1.50 -22.94
C SER A 51 -6.38 0.19 -22.98
N GLU A 52 -5.11 0.21 -22.57
CA GLU A 52 -4.26 -0.98 -22.54
C GLU A 52 -4.66 -1.91 -21.39
N ARG A 53 -4.96 -1.38 -20.19
CA ARG A 53 -5.48 -2.20 -19.07
C ARG A 53 -6.74 -2.95 -19.47
N GLN A 54 -7.71 -2.24 -20.05
CA GLN A 54 -8.99 -2.82 -20.47
C GLN A 54 -8.79 -3.89 -21.53
N GLU A 55 -7.92 -3.66 -22.52
CA GLU A 55 -7.63 -4.64 -23.55
C GLU A 55 -6.94 -5.90 -22.96
N VAL A 56 -5.96 -5.73 -22.09
CA VAL A 56 -5.29 -6.84 -21.41
C VAL A 56 -6.29 -7.66 -20.59
N VAL A 57 -7.10 -7.03 -19.75
CA VAL A 57 -8.10 -7.71 -18.91
C VAL A 57 -9.10 -8.47 -19.78
N TYR A 58 -9.56 -7.85 -20.87
CA TYR A 58 -10.52 -8.45 -21.79
C TYR A 58 -9.92 -9.68 -22.49
N ARG A 59 -8.74 -9.54 -23.10
CA ARG A 59 -8.08 -10.63 -23.83
C ARG A 59 -7.64 -11.75 -22.90
N ALA A 60 -7.11 -11.44 -21.72
CA ALA A 60 -6.74 -12.46 -20.73
C ALA A 60 -7.95 -13.31 -20.32
N THR A 61 -9.15 -12.74 -20.32
CA THR A 61 -10.37 -13.46 -19.95
C THR A 61 -10.96 -14.27 -21.10
N LEU A 62 -10.83 -13.81 -22.36
CA LEU A 62 -11.46 -14.46 -23.52
C LEU A 62 -10.54 -15.39 -24.31
N GLU A 63 -9.27 -15.05 -24.42
CA GLU A 63 -8.28 -15.70 -25.28
C GLU A 63 -6.99 -16.04 -24.52
N PRO A 64 -7.06 -16.79 -23.40
CA PRO A 64 -5.89 -17.05 -22.57
C PRO A 64 -4.77 -17.76 -23.35
N HIS A 65 -5.11 -18.67 -24.27
CA HIS A 65 -4.16 -19.37 -25.13
C HIS A 65 -3.34 -18.44 -26.05
N GLY A 66 -4.00 -17.47 -26.69
CA GLY A 66 -3.38 -16.61 -27.70
C GLY A 66 -2.42 -15.56 -27.13
N ILE A 67 -2.40 -15.39 -25.81
CA ILE A 67 -1.46 -14.50 -25.11
C ILE A 67 -0.15 -15.22 -24.78
N ILE A 68 -0.18 -16.56 -24.63
CA ILE A 68 0.87 -17.34 -23.98
C ILE A 68 2.02 -17.74 -24.93
N ASP A 69 1.74 -17.97 -26.21
CA ASP A 69 2.71 -18.63 -27.10
C ASP A 69 3.71 -17.67 -27.78
N ASP A 70 3.39 -16.38 -27.91
CA ASP A 70 4.19 -15.42 -28.70
C ASP A 70 5.07 -14.45 -27.89
N ILE A 71 5.21 -14.66 -26.58
CA ILE A 71 6.01 -13.75 -25.74
C ILE A 71 7.47 -14.23 -25.72
N PRO A 72 8.42 -13.45 -26.26
CA PRO A 72 9.83 -13.83 -26.28
C PRO A 72 10.47 -13.54 -24.92
N ILE A 73 10.06 -14.27 -23.88
CA ILE A 73 10.58 -14.12 -22.50
C ILE A 73 12.12 -14.17 -22.51
N SER A 74 12.70 -15.05 -23.32
CA SER A 74 14.15 -15.18 -23.46
C SER A 74 14.84 -13.88 -23.88
N SER A 75 14.22 -13.06 -24.73
CA SER A 75 14.77 -11.80 -25.24
C SER A 75 14.45 -10.58 -24.37
N MET A 76 13.74 -10.75 -23.26
CA MET A 76 13.45 -9.65 -22.34
C MET A 76 14.73 -9.16 -21.67
N ASP A 77 14.82 -7.84 -21.51
CA ASP A 77 15.90 -7.20 -20.78
C ASP A 77 15.98 -7.72 -19.33
N GLN A 78 17.19 -7.83 -18.81
CA GLN A 78 17.44 -8.41 -17.49
C GLN A 78 16.70 -7.66 -16.38
N LYS A 79 16.62 -6.33 -16.45
CA LYS A 79 15.91 -5.49 -15.49
C LYS A 79 14.40 -5.75 -15.50
N VAL A 80 13.83 -6.05 -16.67
CA VAL A 80 12.42 -6.41 -16.81
C VAL A 80 12.17 -7.79 -16.21
N LYS A 81 13.06 -8.76 -16.44
CA LYS A 81 12.99 -10.10 -15.81
C LYS A 81 13.11 -10.05 -14.29
N GLU A 82 13.98 -9.20 -13.75
CA GLU A 82 14.10 -8.97 -12.31
C GLU A 82 12.78 -8.52 -11.69
N GLN A 83 12.19 -7.45 -12.24
CA GLN A 83 10.91 -6.95 -11.72
C GLN A 83 9.79 -7.98 -11.91
N LEU A 84 9.80 -8.74 -13.01
CA LEU A 84 8.80 -9.77 -13.27
C LEU A 84 8.88 -10.90 -12.23
N LEU A 85 10.08 -11.34 -11.87
CA LEU A 85 10.30 -12.33 -10.82
C LEU A 85 9.79 -11.84 -9.46
N ILE A 86 10.07 -10.58 -9.12
CA ILE A 86 9.60 -10.00 -7.86
C ILE A 86 8.07 -9.98 -7.81
N GLU A 87 7.39 -9.58 -8.88
CA GLU A 87 5.92 -9.59 -8.95
C GLU A 87 5.36 -11.01 -8.83
N ILE A 88 5.95 -11.96 -9.57
CA ILE A 88 5.57 -13.38 -9.48
C ILE A 88 5.72 -13.91 -8.05
N PHE A 89 6.85 -13.63 -7.39
CA PHE A 89 7.09 -14.05 -6.01
C PHE A 89 6.20 -13.33 -5.00
N SER A 90 5.77 -12.10 -5.30
CA SER A 90 4.81 -11.38 -4.48
C SER A 90 3.39 -11.96 -4.59
N TYR A 91 3.07 -12.66 -5.67
CA TYR A 91 1.79 -13.34 -5.83
C TYR A 91 1.82 -14.80 -5.35
N LEU A 92 2.86 -15.56 -5.71
CA LEU A 92 2.96 -17.01 -5.50
C LEU A 92 4.04 -17.31 -4.48
N ASP A 93 3.63 -17.61 -3.24
CA ASP A 93 4.55 -17.95 -2.16
C ASP A 93 5.36 -19.22 -2.48
N THR A 94 4.76 -20.15 -3.24
CA THR A 94 5.41 -21.38 -3.70
C THR A 94 4.81 -21.84 -5.04
N ALA A 95 5.67 -21.99 -6.06
CA ALA A 95 5.28 -22.33 -7.43
C ALA A 95 4.89 -23.81 -7.61
N LEU A 96 3.76 -24.24 -7.03
CA LEU A 96 3.22 -25.56 -7.30
C LEU A 96 2.55 -25.56 -8.69
N GLY A 97 3.29 -26.04 -9.70
CA GLY A 97 2.77 -26.38 -11.03
C GLY A 97 3.30 -25.60 -12.23
N ARG A 98 4.23 -24.64 -12.05
CA ARG A 98 4.58 -23.64 -13.10
C ARG A 98 6.05 -23.64 -13.55
N LYS A 99 6.71 -24.78 -13.39
CA LYS A 99 8.17 -24.91 -13.47
C LYS A 99 8.77 -24.42 -14.80
N VAL A 100 8.17 -24.77 -15.94
CA VAL A 100 8.74 -24.44 -17.27
C VAL A 100 8.83 -22.93 -17.52
N VAL A 101 7.74 -22.19 -17.30
CA VAL A 101 7.72 -20.72 -17.50
C VAL A 101 8.65 -20.03 -16.52
N LEU A 102 8.68 -20.49 -15.26
CA LEU A 102 9.57 -19.92 -14.25
C LEU A 102 11.04 -20.19 -14.54
N ASP A 103 11.39 -21.39 -15.02
CA ASP A 103 12.76 -21.72 -15.40
C ASP A 103 13.24 -20.82 -16.55
N ASP A 104 12.37 -20.49 -17.52
CA ASP A 104 12.70 -19.57 -18.61
C ASP A 104 12.93 -18.13 -18.14
N ILE A 105 12.15 -17.64 -17.17
CA ILE A 105 12.33 -16.30 -16.60
C ILE A 105 13.60 -16.25 -15.73
N ARG A 106 13.90 -17.34 -14.99
CA ARG A 106 15.07 -17.47 -14.10
C ARG A 106 16.40 -17.61 -14.84
N LYS A 107 16.40 -17.96 -16.12
CA LYS A 107 17.62 -18.04 -16.94
C LYS A 107 18.38 -16.71 -16.91
N GLY A 108 19.65 -16.77 -16.51
CA GLY A 108 20.52 -15.60 -16.40
C GLY A 108 20.67 -15.04 -14.98
N PHE A 109 20.01 -15.64 -13.99
CA PHE A 109 20.17 -15.30 -12.57
C PHE A 109 20.87 -16.44 -11.82
N SER A 110 21.69 -16.10 -10.83
CA SER A 110 22.21 -17.06 -9.86
C SER A 110 21.15 -17.41 -8.80
N ASP A 111 21.34 -18.52 -8.09
CA ASP A 111 20.44 -18.93 -7.01
C ASP A 111 20.36 -17.89 -5.88
N ASP A 112 21.47 -17.20 -5.58
CA ASP A 112 21.50 -16.11 -4.61
C ASP A 112 20.68 -14.90 -5.07
N GLN A 113 20.77 -14.54 -6.36
CA GLN A 113 19.95 -13.49 -6.93
C GLN A 113 18.47 -13.86 -6.86
N ILE A 114 18.11 -15.09 -7.23
CA ILE A 114 16.73 -15.57 -7.14
C ILE A 114 16.20 -15.53 -5.71
N SER A 115 17.01 -15.95 -4.73
CA SER A 115 16.64 -15.93 -3.31
C SER A 115 16.40 -14.50 -2.81
N SER A 116 17.24 -13.55 -3.20
CA SER A 116 17.07 -12.13 -2.88
C SER A 116 15.79 -11.54 -3.50
N LEU A 117 15.54 -11.82 -4.79
CA LEU A 117 14.32 -11.39 -5.49
C LEU A 117 13.06 -11.99 -4.86
N GLN A 118 13.13 -13.23 -4.39
CA GLN A 118 12.02 -13.89 -3.70
C GLN A 118 11.71 -13.25 -2.35
N GLN A 119 12.74 -13.00 -1.53
CA GLN A 119 12.57 -12.28 -0.26
C GLN A 119 11.95 -10.90 -0.48
N GLU A 120 12.40 -10.18 -1.52
CA GLU A 120 11.85 -8.88 -1.88
C GLU A 120 10.37 -8.97 -2.30
N GLY A 121 10.00 -9.95 -3.13
CA GLY A 121 8.60 -10.20 -3.52
C GLY A 121 7.71 -10.51 -2.32
N GLN A 122 8.17 -11.38 -1.43
CA GLN A 122 7.46 -11.72 -0.20
C GLN A 122 7.29 -10.51 0.72
N ARG A 123 8.35 -9.72 0.92
CA ARG A 123 8.33 -8.49 1.71
C ARG A 123 7.30 -7.49 1.16
N ARG A 124 7.26 -7.27 -0.16
CA ARG A 124 6.27 -6.38 -0.80
C ARG A 124 4.84 -6.86 -0.57
N ASN A 125 4.59 -8.15 -0.72
CA ASN A 125 3.25 -8.69 -0.51
C ASN A 125 2.81 -8.61 0.95
N SER A 126 3.70 -8.91 1.88
CA SER A 126 3.45 -8.79 3.33
C SER A 126 3.13 -7.34 3.71
N ASN A 127 3.90 -6.37 3.22
CA ASN A 127 3.61 -4.95 3.43
C ASN A 127 2.22 -4.62 2.86
N PHE A 128 1.98 -4.90 1.58
CA PHE A 128 0.69 -4.59 0.96
C PHE A 128 -0.51 -5.19 1.70
N ARG A 129 -0.42 -6.46 2.12
CA ARG A 129 -1.48 -7.12 2.91
C ARG A 129 -1.67 -6.47 4.28
N TYR A 130 -0.58 -6.21 4.99
CA TYR A 130 -0.62 -5.48 6.26
C TYR A 130 -1.31 -4.12 6.10
N PHE A 131 -0.91 -3.32 5.10
CA PHE A 131 -1.49 -2.01 4.84
C PHE A 131 -2.98 -2.11 4.49
N LYS A 132 -3.36 -3.01 3.57
CA LYS A 132 -4.75 -3.26 3.19
C LYS A 132 -5.63 -3.66 4.38
N GLU A 133 -5.17 -4.61 5.20
CA GLU A 133 -5.92 -5.11 6.35
C GLU A 133 -6.09 -4.04 7.43
N LYS A 134 -5.01 -3.33 7.75
CA LYS A 134 -5.03 -2.28 8.78
C LYS A 134 -5.86 -1.07 8.35
N GLU A 135 -5.76 -0.64 7.11
CA GLU A 135 -6.61 0.43 6.59
C GLU A 135 -8.09 0.03 6.66
N ALA A 136 -8.45 -1.19 6.27
CA ALA A 136 -9.82 -1.69 6.37
C ALA A 136 -10.32 -1.77 7.83
N GLU A 137 -9.48 -2.21 8.76
CA GLU A 137 -9.77 -2.18 10.20
C GLU A 137 -10.02 -0.77 10.71
N MET A 138 -9.13 0.17 10.37
CA MET A 138 -9.23 1.58 10.78
C MET A 138 -10.48 2.22 10.18
N ARG A 139 -10.75 2.01 8.89
CA ARG A 139 -11.98 2.47 8.24
C ARG A 139 -13.21 1.93 8.96
N LYS A 140 -13.30 0.61 9.19
CA LYS A 140 -14.45 0.03 9.91
C LYS A 140 -14.62 0.62 11.31
N LYS A 141 -13.52 0.91 12.01
CA LYS A 141 -13.53 1.49 13.35
C LYS A 141 -13.91 2.97 13.35
N TYR A 142 -13.59 3.70 12.28
CA TYR A 142 -13.71 5.16 12.21
C TYR A 142 -14.60 5.68 11.05
N ASP A 143 -15.43 4.83 10.42
CA ASP A 143 -16.41 5.21 9.38
C ASP A 143 -17.57 6.04 9.98
N GLY A 144 -18.03 7.09 9.29
CA GLY A 144 -19.12 8.01 9.68
C GLY A 144 -18.68 9.41 10.12
N SER A 145 -19.55 10.41 9.95
CA SER A 145 -19.22 11.86 10.02
C SER A 145 -19.06 12.50 11.39
N ASP A 146 -19.37 11.81 12.48
CA ASP A 146 -19.53 12.50 13.76
C ASP A 146 -18.49 12.03 14.78
N ALA A 147 -17.40 12.77 14.90
CA ALA A 147 -16.63 12.86 16.13
C ALA A 147 -16.48 14.33 16.49
N ASP A 148 -16.73 14.62 17.77
CA ASP A 148 -16.60 15.96 18.33
C ASP A 148 -15.18 16.50 18.11
N GLN A 149 -15.07 17.81 17.85
CA GLN A 149 -13.76 18.44 17.61
C GLN A 149 -12.96 18.36 18.92
N THR A 150 -12.08 17.38 19.02
CA THR A 150 -11.21 17.26 20.20
C THR A 150 -10.17 18.37 20.11
N GLU A 151 -10.31 19.40 20.94
CA GLU A 151 -9.37 20.52 20.98
C GLU A 151 -8.23 20.23 21.94
N ILE A 152 -7.02 20.13 21.41
CA ILE A 152 -5.79 20.21 22.19
C ILE A 152 -5.22 21.62 21.97
N SER A 153 -4.94 22.35 23.04
CA SER A 153 -4.34 23.69 22.94
C SER A 153 -2.89 23.61 22.45
N ASP A 154 -2.51 24.47 21.50
CA ASP A 154 -1.11 24.62 21.07
C ASP A 154 -0.19 24.92 22.26
N GLU A 155 -0.56 25.87 23.10
CA GLU A 155 0.25 26.31 24.24
C GLU A 155 0.52 25.17 25.23
N GLY A 156 -0.52 24.40 25.59
CA GLY A 156 -0.40 23.27 26.51
C GLY A 156 0.52 22.17 25.97
N PHE A 157 0.37 21.82 24.68
CA PHE A 157 1.25 20.86 24.03
C PHE A 157 2.71 21.33 24.04
N TRP A 158 2.96 22.54 23.51
CA TRP A 158 4.31 23.09 23.37
C TRP A 158 5.00 23.29 24.72
N SER A 159 4.28 23.75 25.74
CA SER A 159 4.78 23.88 27.11
C SER A 159 5.23 22.53 27.66
N LYS A 160 4.40 21.49 27.50
CA LYS A 160 4.73 20.14 27.98
C LYS A 160 5.94 19.56 27.28
N ILE A 161 5.95 19.56 25.94
CA ILE A 161 7.01 18.88 25.18
C ILE A 161 8.37 19.54 25.36
N LYS A 162 8.42 20.88 25.44
CA LYS A 162 9.65 21.59 25.79
C LYS A 162 10.11 21.29 27.22
N GLY A 163 9.18 21.11 28.15
CA GLY A 163 9.46 20.73 29.53
C GLY A 163 10.12 19.35 29.68
N VAL A 164 9.78 18.40 28.80
CA VAL A 164 10.36 17.04 28.82
C VAL A 164 11.48 16.82 27.80
N ALA A 165 11.73 17.77 26.90
CA ALA A 165 12.72 17.68 25.83
C ALA A 165 14.13 17.30 26.31
N LYS A 166 14.53 17.75 27.51
CA LYS A 166 15.85 17.43 28.08
C LYS A 166 15.96 16.03 28.70
N LYS A 167 14.83 15.34 28.91
CA LYS A 167 14.76 14.06 29.65
C LYS A 167 14.34 12.90 28.75
N ALA A 168 13.46 13.15 27.79
CA ALA A 168 12.98 12.15 26.85
C ALA A 168 14.04 11.85 25.78
N SER A 169 14.00 10.63 25.21
CA SER A 169 14.83 10.31 24.06
C SER A 169 14.39 11.13 22.84
N LYS A 170 15.34 11.48 21.96
CA LYS A 170 15.07 12.18 20.70
C LYS A 170 14.05 11.45 19.83
N GLY A 171 14.11 10.11 19.78
CA GLY A 171 13.13 9.27 19.08
C GLY A 171 11.73 9.38 19.68
N THR A 172 11.59 9.40 21.00
CA THR A 172 10.28 9.61 21.67
C THR A 172 9.70 10.98 21.36
N LEU A 173 10.51 12.05 21.45
CA LEU A 173 10.08 13.41 21.12
C LEU A 173 9.64 13.52 19.67
N ARG A 174 10.38 12.87 18.75
CA ARG A 174 10.05 12.81 17.33
C ARG A 174 8.68 12.18 17.12
N MET A 175 8.42 11.00 17.69
CA MET A 175 7.14 10.32 17.56
C MET A 175 5.96 11.17 18.08
N ILE A 176 6.14 11.87 19.21
CA ILE A 176 5.11 12.77 19.75
C ILE A 176 4.84 13.94 18.79
N LEU A 177 5.90 14.56 18.27
CA LEU A 177 5.79 15.65 17.29
C LEU A 177 5.12 15.19 16.00
N VAL A 178 5.43 13.99 15.52
CA VAL A 178 4.80 13.39 14.33
C VAL A 178 3.29 13.24 14.54
N LEU A 179 2.87 12.68 15.68
CA LEU A 179 1.44 12.56 16.01
C LEU A 179 0.77 13.92 16.12
N TRP A 180 1.47 14.91 16.68
CA TRP A 180 1.00 16.29 16.78
C TRP A 180 0.77 16.95 15.42
N TYR A 181 1.75 16.83 14.51
CA TYR A 181 1.62 17.38 13.16
C TYR A 181 0.54 16.66 12.36
N CYS A 182 0.42 15.33 12.50
CA CYS A 182 -0.66 14.55 11.91
C CYS A 182 -2.04 14.97 12.46
N PHE A 183 -2.14 15.21 13.76
CA PHE A 183 -3.36 15.71 14.41
C PHE A 183 -3.76 17.11 13.92
N ARG A 184 -2.79 17.98 13.61
CA ARG A 184 -3.01 19.33 13.09
C ARG A 184 -3.26 19.39 11.58
N ASP A 185 -3.00 18.32 10.84
CA ASP A 185 -3.14 18.31 9.39
C ASP A 185 -4.63 18.41 8.96
N PRO A 186 -5.01 19.38 8.11
CA PRO A 186 -6.38 19.50 7.61
C PRO A 186 -6.86 18.28 6.82
N GLU A 187 -5.95 17.52 6.22
CA GLU A 187 -6.25 16.30 5.46
C GLU A 187 -6.46 15.07 6.36
N THR A 188 -6.16 15.16 7.67
CA THR A 188 -6.44 14.09 8.62
C THR A 188 -7.94 14.09 9.00
N PRO A 189 -8.67 12.97 8.81
CA PRO A 189 -10.10 12.90 9.14
C PRO A 189 -10.40 13.18 10.62
N SER A 190 -11.53 13.82 10.93
CA SER A 190 -11.87 14.26 12.29
C SER A 190 -11.90 13.13 13.32
N LYS A 191 -12.38 11.93 12.96
CA LYS A 191 -12.33 10.75 13.85
C LYS A 191 -10.92 10.27 14.14
N ILE A 192 -10.01 10.41 13.18
CA ILE A 192 -8.59 10.11 13.37
C ILE A 192 -7.96 11.16 14.27
N LYS A 193 -8.30 12.44 14.10
CA LYS A 193 -7.89 13.50 15.03
C LYS A 193 -8.36 13.22 16.45
N ALA A 194 -9.63 12.84 16.63
CA ALA A 194 -10.14 12.45 17.94
C ALA A 194 -9.39 11.24 18.53
N ALA A 195 -9.04 10.25 17.71
CA ALA A 195 -8.28 9.09 18.16
C ALA A 195 -6.80 9.42 18.47
N LEU A 196 -6.16 10.30 17.69
CA LEU A 196 -4.82 10.86 17.94
C LEU A 196 -4.79 11.73 19.20
N ALA A 197 -5.92 12.35 19.56
CA ALA A 197 -6.00 13.17 20.76
C ALA A 197 -5.80 12.34 22.03
N VAL A 198 -6.14 11.05 22.04
CA VAL A 198 -5.98 10.17 23.21
C VAL A 198 -4.50 10.05 23.63
N PRO A 199 -3.56 9.60 22.79
CA PRO A 199 -2.14 9.55 23.15
C PRO A 199 -1.53 10.94 23.39
N LEU A 200 -1.99 11.98 22.69
CA LEU A 200 -1.50 13.35 22.88
C LEU A 200 -1.96 13.98 24.20
N LEU A 201 -3.20 13.75 24.63
CA LEU A 201 -3.72 14.19 25.93
C LEU A 201 -3.07 13.42 27.07
N TYR A 202 -2.87 12.10 26.92
CA TYR A 202 -2.08 11.29 27.85
C TYR A 202 -0.68 11.89 28.06
N PHE A 203 -0.03 12.33 26.97
CA PHE A 203 1.26 13.00 27.04
C PHE A 203 1.23 14.36 27.79
N ILE A 204 0.24 15.21 27.50
CA ILE A 204 0.12 16.54 28.11
C ILE A 204 -0.16 16.44 29.62
N ASN A 205 -1.21 15.71 29.98
CA ASN A 205 -1.62 15.52 31.37
C ASN A 205 -1.92 14.04 31.65
N PRO A 206 -0.92 13.26 32.12
CA PRO A 206 -1.12 11.86 32.45
C PRO A 206 -2.06 11.61 33.65
N ILE A 207 -2.55 12.65 34.34
CA ILE A 207 -3.27 12.53 35.62
C ILE A 207 -4.81 12.56 35.49
N ASP A 208 -5.42 13.16 34.44
CA ASP A 208 -6.87 13.49 34.52
C ASP A 208 -7.84 12.75 33.57
N ALA A 209 -7.44 11.81 32.70
CA ALA A 209 -8.40 11.23 31.74
C ALA A 209 -8.38 9.71 31.52
N ILE A 210 -7.43 8.95 32.08
CA ILE A 210 -7.26 7.52 31.73
C ILE A 210 -7.38 6.55 32.92
N LEU A 211 -7.16 6.99 34.16
CA LEU A 211 -7.06 6.07 35.30
C LEU A 211 -8.41 5.55 35.83
N ASP A 212 -9.54 6.14 35.47
CA ASP A 212 -10.86 5.70 35.99
C ASP A 212 -11.51 4.55 35.18
N PHE A 213 -10.97 4.14 34.03
CA PHE A 213 -11.63 3.16 33.14
C PHE A 213 -10.87 1.86 32.82
N ILE A 214 -9.59 1.71 33.20
CA ILE A 214 -8.82 0.50 32.84
C ILE A 214 -8.17 -0.16 34.06
N PRO A 215 -8.85 -1.13 34.70
CA PRO A 215 -8.16 -2.10 35.55
C PRO A 215 -7.21 -2.94 34.67
N PHE A 216 -5.97 -3.20 35.13
CA PHE A 216 -4.91 -4.03 34.52
C PHE A 216 -3.77 -3.38 33.70
N VAL A 217 -3.62 -2.05 33.64
CA VAL A 217 -2.42 -1.46 32.99
C VAL A 217 -1.23 -1.45 33.96
N GLY A 218 -0.63 -2.63 34.16
CA GLY A 218 0.74 -2.74 34.65
C GLY A 218 1.68 -2.83 33.44
N LEU A 219 2.67 -1.91 33.38
CA LEU A 219 3.85 -1.93 32.49
C LEU A 219 3.70 -1.37 31.06
N ALA A 220 3.23 -0.12 30.90
CA ALA A 220 3.53 0.65 29.69
C ALA A 220 4.58 1.73 30.02
N ASP A 221 5.79 1.61 29.47
CA ASP A 221 6.75 2.71 29.43
C ASP A 221 6.21 3.81 28.51
N ASP A 222 6.37 5.10 28.84
CA ASP A 222 5.73 6.22 28.13
C ASP A 222 6.05 6.23 26.62
N ALA A 223 7.22 5.70 26.23
CA ALA A 223 7.61 5.56 24.84
C ALA A 223 6.81 4.47 24.09
N SER A 224 6.37 3.41 24.77
CA SER A 224 5.66 2.28 24.15
C SER A 224 4.24 2.64 23.72
N VAL A 225 3.53 3.47 24.50
CA VAL A 225 2.19 3.97 24.17
C VAL A 225 2.24 4.86 22.92
N ILE A 226 3.23 5.76 22.89
CA ILE A 226 3.44 6.65 21.75
C ILE A 226 3.86 5.87 20.50
N ALA A 227 4.78 4.91 20.63
CA ALA A 227 5.18 4.06 19.51
C ALA A 227 4.00 3.26 18.96
N ALA A 228 3.17 2.68 19.84
CA ALA A 228 1.95 1.97 19.43
C ALA A 228 0.96 2.91 18.72
N ALA A 229 0.83 4.16 19.17
CA ALA A 229 0.00 5.16 18.49
C ALA A 229 0.55 5.49 17.09
N VAL A 230 1.86 5.74 16.94
CA VAL A 230 2.48 5.95 15.62
C VAL A 230 2.22 4.75 14.71
N SER A 231 2.44 3.52 15.19
CA SER A 231 2.15 2.31 14.40
C SER A 231 0.67 2.17 14.01
N LEU A 232 -0.25 2.55 14.91
CA LEU A 232 -1.68 2.49 14.64
C LEU A 232 -2.14 3.52 13.60
N PHE A 233 -1.53 4.71 13.61
CA PHE A 233 -1.92 5.83 12.74
C PHE A 233 -0.97 6.05 11.56
N VAL A 234 -0.03 5.14 11.30
CA VAL A 234 0.99 5.27 10.25
C VAL A 234 0.42 5.64 8.87
N PHE A 235 -0.82 5.23 8.56
CA PHE A 235 -1.56 5.55 7.33
C PHE A 235 -1.93 7.02 7.16
N TYR A 236 -2.09 7.74 8.26
CA TYR A 236 -2.41 9.16 8.27
C TYR A 236 -1.16 10.02 8.51
N ILE A 237 -0.04 9.37 8.87
CA ILE A 237 1.24 10.03 9.08
C ILE A 237 2.00 10.08 7.76
N LYS A 238 2.09 11.28 7.20
CA LYS A 238 2.72 11.57 5.92
C LYS A 238 4.16 12.02 6.12
N LYS A 239 4.96 11.97 5.05
CA LYS A 239 6.36 12.45 5.04
C LYS A 239 6.52 13.85 5.63
N HIS A 240 5.58 14.77 5.38
CA HIS A 240 5.70 16.13 5.91
C HIS A 240 5.54 16.21 7.42
N HIS A 241 4.77 15.32 8.07
CA HIS A 241 4.67 15.29 9.54
C HIS A 241 6.02 14.92 10.17
N TYR A 242 6.71 13.94 9.59
CA TYR A 242 8.06 13.58 9.98
C TYR A 242 9.05 14.73 9.75
N ARG A 243 8.99 15.37 8.59
CA ARG A 243 9.85 16.52 8.29
C ARG A 243 9.67 17.66 9.29
N GLN A 244 8.41 18.01 9.61
CA GLN A 244 8.10 19.05 10.58
C GLN A 244 8.60 18.69 11.99
N ALA A 245 8.50 17.40 12.38
CA ALA A 245 9.07 16.91 13.64
C ALA A 245 10.60 17.02 13.65
N ASP A 246 11.26 16.62 12.57
CA ASP A 246 12.71 16.69 12.42
C ASP A 246 13.24 18.12 12.41
N GLU A 247 12.55 19.05 11.74
CA GLU A 247 12.83 20.49 11.77
C GLU A 247 12.74 21.03 13.21
N THR A 248 11.68 20.67 13.95
CA THR A 248 11.49 21.09 15.34
C THR A 248 12.61 20.59 16.25
N LEU A 249 13.05 19.33 16.09
CA LEU A 249 14.12 18.76 16.89
C LEU A 249 15.50 19.34 16.52
N SER A 250 15.72 19.60 15.23
CA SER A 250 16.92 20.28 14.75
C SER A 250 17.02 21.69 15.36
N GLU A 251 15.91 22.42 15.47
CA GLU A 251 15.87 23.71 16.14
C GLU A 251 16.22 23.63 17.64
N TRP A 252 15.83 22.55 18.32
CA TRP A 252 16.02 22.41 19.77
C TRP A 252 17.40 21.89 20.15
N PHE A 253 17.98 21.01 19.33
CA PHE A 253 19.17 20.24 19.68
C PHE A 253 20.36 20.49 18.73
N GLY A 254 20.15 21.21 17.61
CA GLY A 254 21.21 21.52 16.65
C GLY A 254 21.94 20.26 16.16
N ASP A 255 23.27 20.33 16.16
CA ASP A 255 24.16 19.25 15.70
C ASP A 255 24.05 17.95 16.54
N GLU A 256 23.44 18.00 17.74
CA GLU A 256 23.23 16.79 18.53
C GLU A 256 22.11 15.91 17.96
N TYR A 257 21.21 16.43 17.12
CA TYR A 257 20.13 15.67 16.50
C TYR A 257 20.56 15.09 15.16
N GLU A 258 21.08 13.87 15.18
CA GLU A 258 21.19 13.05 13.98
C GLU A 258 19.80 12.48 13.67
N GLY A 259 19.06 13.13 12.77
CA GLY A 259 17.73 12.68 12.37
C GLY A 259 17.73 11.19 12.00
N THR A 260 16.70 10.46 12.44
CA THR A 260 16.52 9.05 12.08
C THR A 260 15.93 8.94 10.68
N ASP A 261 16.48 8.07 9.83
CA ASP A 261 16.00 7.84 8.45
C ASP A 261 14.71 6.98 8.40
N GLU A 262 13.71 7.37 9.19
CA GLU A 262 12.35 6.83 9.14
C GLU A 262 11.52 7.44 8.00
N SER A 263 12.11 8.38 7.24
CA SER A 263 11.60 8.78 5.93
C SER A 263 11.28 7.54 5.09
N LYS A 264 12.07 6.47 5.22
CA LYS A 264 11.86 5.19 4.54
C LYS A 264 10.59 4.45 4.95
N GLU A 265 10.16 4.49 6.22
CA GLU A 265 8.93 3.80 6.66
C GLU A 265 7.67 4.56 6.24
N SER A 266 7.67 5.89 6.38
CA SER A 266 6.62 6.76 5.85
C SER A 266 6.51 6.67 4.33
N ASP A 267 7.65 6.65 3.63
CA ASP A 267 7.70 6.49 2.18
C ASP A 267 7.04 5.20 1.72
N VAL A 268 7.26 4.10 2.45
CA VAL A 268 6.66 2.79 2.13
C VAL A 268 5.15 2.81 2.41
N ALA A 269 4.71 3.43 3.51
CA ALA A 269 3.30 3.57 3.82
C ALA A 269 2.57 4.42 2.77
N ASP A 270 3.07 5.63 2.48
CA ASP A 270 2.53 6.55 1.48
C ASP A 270 2.49 5.90 0.10
N GLU A 271 3.58 5.23 -0.33
CA GLU A 271 3.64 4.55 -1.62
C GLU A 271 2.59 3.42 -1.72
N THR A 272 2.38 2.67 -0.63
CA THR A 272 1.39 1.59 -0.59
C THR A 272 -0.04 2.13 -0.58
N VAL A 273 -0.32 3.18 0.20
CA VAL A 273 -1.63 3.84 0.24
C VAL A 273 -1.98 4.45 -1.11
N GLU A 274 -1.05 5.13 -1.75
CA GLU A 274 -1.24 5.62 -3.12
C GLU A 274 -1.47 4.48 -4.12
N GLU A 275 -0.75 3.36 -3.97
CA GLU A 275 -0.96 2.18 -4.80
C GLU A 275 -2.39 1.65 -4.65
N ILE A 276 -2.90 1.56 -3.42
CA ILE A 276 -4.27 1.16 -3.10
C ILE A 276 -5.29 2.12 -3.73
N GLY A 277 -5.10 3.43 -3.57
CA GLY A 277 -5.96 4.45 -4.17
C GLY A 277 -6.02 4.38 -5.70
N ARG A 278 -4.87 4.10 -6.36
CA ARG A 278 -4.83 3.86 -7.81
C ARG A 278 -5.57 2.58 -8.20
N ILE A 279 -5.42 1.49 -7.44
CA ILE A 279 -6.12 0.23 -7.70
C ILE A 279 -7.64 0.43 -7.67
N PHE A 280 -8.14 1.12 -6.65
CA PHE A 280 -9.56 1.50 -6.56
C PHE A 280 -10.02 2.27 -7.79
N SER A 281 -9.31 3.36 -8.10
CA SER A 281 -9.64 4.24 -9.22
C SER A 281 -9.69 3.46 -10.53
N TYR A 282 -8.65 2.67 -10.82
CA TYR A 282 -8.56 1.87 -12.04
C TYR A 282 -9.68 0.84 -12.14
N ALA A 283 -9.93 0.09 -11.05
CA ALA A 283 -10.98 -0.92 -11.03
C ALA A 283 -12.36 -0.30 -11.27
N ASP A 284 -12.66 0.86 -10.67
CA ASP A 284 -13.93 1.56 -10.87
C ASP A 284 -14.06 2.12 -12.29
N THR A 285 -13.01 2.73 -12.84
CA THR A 285 -13.04 3.27 -14.21
C THR A 285 -13.19 2.18 -15.26
N ASP A 286 -12.44 1.09 -15.12
CA ASP A 286 -12.45 0.00 -16.08
C ASP A 286 -13.77 -0.78 -15.97
N ARG A 287 -14.31 -0.98 -14.76
CA ARG A 287 -15.67 -1.53 -14.54
C ARG A 287 -16.73 -0.74 -15.30
N LYS A 288 -16.72 0.59 -15.21
CA LYS A 288 -17.67 1.46 -15.94
C LYS A 288 -17.56 1.27 -17.45
N ALA A 289 -16.33 1.22 -17.98
CA ALA A 289 -16.09 0.97 -19.41
C ALA A 289 -16.62 -0.40 -19.85
N PHE A 290 -16.42 -1.45 -19.05
CA PHE A 290 -16.96 -2.79 -19.35
C PHE A 290 -18.48 -2.84 -19.23
N GLU A 291 -19.09 -2.09 -18.31
CA GLU A 291 -20.56 -1.96 -18.22
C GLU A 291 -21.15 -1.31 -19.47
N GLU A 292 -20.48 -0.31 -20.03
CA GLU A 292 -20.85 0.31 -21.31
C GLU A 292 -20.70 -0.67 -22.47
N LYS A 293 -19.56 -1.37 -22.58
CA LYS A 293 -19.34 -2.41 -23.59
C LYS A 293 -20.38 -3.54 -23.52
N ARG A 294 -20.77 -3.94 -22.31
CA ARG A 294 -21.83 -4.95 -22.11
C ARG A 294 -23.21 -4.50 -22.62
N ARG A 295 -23.49 -3.19 -22.57
CA ARG A 295 -24.76 -2.63 -23.09
C ARG A 295 -24.81 -2.64 -24.61
N SER A 296 -23.67 -2.45 -25.29
CA SER A 296 -23.59 -2.48 -26.75
C SER A 296 -23.42 -3.90 -27.32
N GLU A 297 -22.99 -4.87 -26.51
CA GLU A 297 -22.74 -6.24 -26.98
C GLU A 297 -24.03 -7.06 -27.17
N THR A 298 -24.14 -7.72 -28.32
CA THR A 298 -25.32 -8.52 -28.72
C THR A 298 -25.07 -10.03 -28.60
N ASN A 299 -23.81 -10.47 -28.54
CA ASN A 299 -23.43 -11.88 -28.40
C ASN A 299 -23.61 -12.37 -26.94
N HIS A 300 -24.49 -13.36 -26.72
CA HIS A 300 -24.82 -13.87 -25.38
C HIS A 300 -23.61 -14.44 -24.60
N PRO A 301 -22.79 -15.35 -25.17
CA PRO A 301 -21.50 -15.75 -24.60
C PRO A 301 -20.61 -14.59 -24.14
N MET A 302 -20.47 -13.54 -24.95
CA MET A 302 -19.61 -12.40 -24.62
C MET A 302 -20.16 -11.60 -23.43
N ARG A 303 -21.49 -11.43 -23.34
CA ARG A 303 -22.14 -10.77 -22.19
C ARG A 303 -21.91 -11.53 -20.89
N ILE A 304 -21.93 -12.86 -20.90
CA ILE A 304 -21.61 -13.69 -19.71
C ILE A 304 -20.19 -13.40 -19.25
N THR A 305 -19.22 -13.35 -20.16
CA THR A 305 -17.83 -13.04 -19.83
C THR A 305 -17.67 -11.63 -19.28
N LEU A 306 -18.31 -10.64 -19.90
CA LEU A 306 -18.29 -9.25 -19.41
C LEU A 306 -18.88 -9.12 -18.00
N ASN A 307 -19.96 -9.85 -17.69
CA ASN A 307 -20.49 -9.88 -16.32
C ASN A 307 -19.46 -10.39 -15.31
N LYS A 308 -18.76 -11.49 -15.63
CA LYS A 308 -17.71 -12.03 -14.74
C LYS A 308 -16.61 -11.00 -14.48
N ILE A 309 -16.12 -10.32 -15.53
CA ILE A 309 -15.12 -9.25 -15.39
C ILE A 309 -15.67 -8.14 -14.50
N ILE A 310 -16.85 -7.62 -14.82
CA ILE A 310 -17.49 -6.53 -14.08
C ILE A 310 -17.66 -6.89 -12.60
N ASP A 311 -18.04 -8.14 -12.28
CA ASP A 311 -18.24 -8.58 -10.90
C ASP A 311 -16.93 -8.62 -10.12
N HIS A 312 -15.83 -9.08 -10.72
CA HIS A 312 -14.51 -9.04 -10.09
C HIS A 312 -14.03 -7.59 -9.90
N LEU A 313 -14.19 -6.72 -10.90
CA LEU A 313 -13.80 -5.32 -10.80
C LEU A 313 -14.65 -4.56 -9.77
N ARG A 314 -15.94 -4.89 -9.67
CA ARG A 314 -16.81 -4.35 -8.61
C ARG A 314 -16.31 -4.78 -7.24
N HIS A 315 -15.99 -6.05 -7.06
CA HIS A 315 -15.44 -6.53 -5.79
C HIS A 315 -14.14 -5.80 -5.41
N ILE A 316 -13.21 -5.66 -6.35
CA ILE A 316 -11.95 -4.93 -6.13
C ILE A 316 -12.25 -3.47 -5.77
N ALA A 317 -13.08 -2.78 -6.55
CA ALA A 317 -13.45 -1.40 -6.27
C ALA A 317 -14.13 -1.25 -4.89
N ASP A 318 -15.04 -2.14 -4.52
CA ASP A 318 -15.71 -2.09 -3.21
C ASP A 318 -14.74 -2.39 -2.05
N THR A 319 -13.80 -3.31 -2.27
CA THR A 319 -12.74 -3.66 -1.31
C THR A 319 -11.84 -2.47 -1.01
N TYR A 320 -11.47 -1.71 -2.04
CA TYR A 320 -10.54 -0.58 -1.96
C TYR A 320 -11.22 0.78 -1.97
N ARG A 321 -12.54 0.83 -1.79
CA ARG A 321 -13.28 2.09 -1.73
C ARG A 321 -12.87 2.85 -0.47
N ILE A 322 -11.90 3.75 -0.64
CA ILE A 322 -11.38 4.68 0.36
C ILE A 322 -12.39 5.79 0.62
#